data_AF-A0A2I0QLV3-F1
#
_entry.id   AF-A0A2I0QLV3-F1
#
_cell.length_a   1.000
_cell.length_b   1.000
_cell.length_c   1.000
_cell.angle_alpha   90.00
_cell.angle_beta   90.00
_cell.angle_gamma   90.00
#
_symmetry.space_group_name_H-M   'P 1'
#
loop_
_entity.id
_entity.type
_entity.pdbx_description
1 polymer ?
#
loop_
_entity_poly.entity_id
_entity_poly.type
_entity_poly.pdbx_seq_one_letter_code
_entity_poly.pdbx_strand_id
1 'polypeptide(L)'
;MQSHKILVPIGIAIIVAGIVLFSGCIEEKPKEKSAIEVYCDVSSLTPADYNECYKYRGELYSEIKKKGMSYCQPENIRYGLDCITLFAMSEKNVSVCDEISYQSGRNYCIPFVAAAEENTSVCDKISVESTKENCIGMVAKAKRDVSVCKTSEKEHCIGMIAAAKEDVSLCDKISIKSIKDSCLLMVAMGTKKNISLCDKISDAGLKDACITRVAETREDVSLCDKTTTSSQKDFCIERIAITKQDVSLCDKISKPNWKESCIIQVAQAKQDVSLCDKISNTEGKESCIRWVAWAKQDVSLCDKLSSSDECGCIGMVAQAKQDVSLCDKISTTLEKEYCIEGVAEAKQDISLCDNISNTSIKDECIKQVATTKQDVYACDKISNTSTKDACIKWIAETKHDVLLCDKISTILGKDTCIWRVATTKQPDVSLCDKISTTMGKETCIRQVAELKHDASLCDKISDTKIKESCIKRPSRN
;
A
#
# COMPACT_ATOMS: atom_id res chain seq x y z
N MET A 1 -27.56 52.89 -58.01
CA MET A 1 -27.57 54.20 -57.32
C MET A 1 -26.28 54.26 -56.50
N GLN A 2 -25.22 54.82 -57.09
CA GLN A 2 -24.58 56.10 -56.67
C GLN A 2 -24.14 56.09 -55.18
N SER A 3 -22.91 56.40 -54.76
CA SER A 3 -21.68 56.82 -55.44
C SER A 3 -20.57 57.11 -54.39
N HIS A 4 -19.34 56.75 -54.76
CA HIS A 4 -18.03 57.40 -54.50
C HIS A 4 -17.50 57.72 -53.08
N LYS A 5 -16.25 57.30 -52.79
CA LYS A 5 -14.95 58.05 -52.95
C LYS A 5 -13.82 57.26 -52.22
N ILE A 6 -12.86 56.60 -52.90
CA ILE A 6 -11.54 57.08 -53.42
C ILE A 6 -10.65 57.76 -52.33
N LEU A 7 -9.54 57.12 -51.91
CA LEU A 7 -8.14 57.43 -52.31
C LEU A 7 -7.11 56.55 -51.55
N VAL A 8 -6.02 56.27 -52.25
CA VAL A 8 -4.83 55.40 -52.06
C VAL A 8 -3.63 56.37 -52.31
N PRO A 9 -2.31 56.13 -52.07
CA PRO A 9 -1.50 55.41 -51.05
C PRO A 9 -0.12 56.11 -50.70
N ILE A 10 0.81 55.34 -50.10
CA ILE A 10 2.31 55.38 -50.15
C ILE A 10 3.08 56.47 -49.35
N GLY A 11 4.04 56.02 -48.51
CA GLY A 11 5.44 56.51 -48.62
C GLY A 11 6.23 56.91 -47.37
N ILE A 12 7.13 56.01 -46.93
CA ILE A 12 8.56 56.24 -46.56
C ILE A 12 8.94 57.06 -45.28
N ALA A 13 9.48 56.29 -44.32
CA ALA A 13 10.54 56.49 -43.31
C ALA A 13 11.19 57.87 -43.03
N ILE A 14 11.29 58.23 -41.73
CA ILE A 14 12.49 58.83 -41.07
C ILE A 14 12.59 58.31 -39.61
N ILE A 15 13.80 57.89 -39.22
CA ILE A 15 14.26 57.44 -37.90
C ILE A 15 14.60 58.65 -37.01
N VAL A 16 14.24 58.67 -35.70
CA VAL A 16 15.11 59.11 -34.56
C VAL A 16 14.60 58.48 -33.24
N ALA A 17 15.55 58.08 -32.41
CA ALA A 17 15.51 57.30 -31.17
C ALA A 17 14.73 57.87 -29.97
N GLY A 18 14.37 56.98 -29.03
CA GLY A 18 13.93 57.32 -27.67
C GLY A 18 13.59 56.09 -26.82
N ILE A 19 14.58 55.59 -26.07
CA ILE A 19 14.49 54.51 -25.07
C ILE A 19 13.60 54.95 -23.89
N VAL A 20 12.54 54.20 -23.55
CA VAL A 20 12.11 53.96 -22.16
C VAL A 20 11.58 52.53 -22.04
N LEU A 21 12.27 51.75 -21.21
CA LEU A 21 11.92 50.40 -20.78
C LEU A 21 10.70 50.41 -19.86
N PHE A 22 9.66 49.63 -20.18
CA PHE A 22 8.75 49.08 -19.17
C PHE A 22 8.49 47.60 -19.50
N SER A 23 9.44 46.78 -19.07
CA SER A 23 9.23 45.36 -18.80
C SER A 23 8.30 45.22 -17.59
N GLY A 24 7.01 45.00 -17.85
CA GLY A 24 6.04 44.57 -16.84
C GLY A 24 5.77 43.08 -17.00
N CYS A 25 6.48 42.24 -16.24
CA CYS A 25 6.13 40.84 -16.06
C CYS A 25 4.78 40.75 -15.34
N ILE A 26 3.78 40.15 -15.99
CA ILE A 26 2.59 39.65 -15.30
C ILE A 26 3.02 38.37 -14.61
N GLU A 27 3.29 38.43 -13.30
CA GLU A 27 3.37 37.23 -12.46
C GLU A 27 1.97 36.62 -12.37
N GLU A 28 1.74 35.52 -13.09
CA GLU A 28 0.58 34.65 -12.84
C GLU A 28 0.71 34.08 -11.42
N LYS A 29 -0.25 34.38 -10.53
CA LYS A 29 -0.33 33.74 -9.21
C LYS A 29 -0.49 32.23 -9.38
N PRO A 30 0.25 31.39 -8.64
CA PRO A 30 0.10 29.94 -8.73
C PRO A 30 -1.32 29.53 -8.32
N LYS A 31 -1.94 28.67 -9.14
CA LYS A 31 -3.27 28.10 -8.92
C LYS A 31 -3.29 27.33 -7.60
N GLU A 32 -4.27 27.59 -6.73
CA GLU A 32 -4.45 26.87 -5.46
C GLU A 32 -4.67 25.38 -5.75
N LYS A 33 -3.89 24.51 -5.10
CA LYS A 33 -3.99 23.05 -5.25
C LYS A 33 -5.29 22.57 -4.60
N SER A 34 -5.99 21.67 -5.27
CA SER A 34 -7.12 20.91 -4.71
C SER A 34 -6.65 19.91 -3.64
N ALA A 35 -7.58 19.43 -2.81
CA ALA A 35 -7.26 18.49 -1.74
C ALA A 35 -6.60 17.20 -2.25
N ILE A 36 -7.01 16.68 -3.42
CA ILE A 36 -6.36 15.50 -4.02
C ILE A 36 -4.94 15.80 -4.52
N GLU A 37 -4.70 16.99 -5.07
CA GLU A 37 -3.37 17.41 -5.50
C GLU A 37 -2.44 17.55 -4.29
N VAL A 38 -2.91 18.16 -3.19
CA VAL A 38 -2.15 18.23 -1.94
C VAL A 38 -1.90 16.82 -1.40
N TYR A 39 -2.95 15.98 -1.31
CA TYR A 39 -2.86 14.62 -0.79
C TYR A 39 -1.76 13.83 -1.53
N CYS A 40 -1.84 13.78 -2.86
CA CYS A 40 -0.87 13.05 -3.66
C CYS A 40 0.51 13.69 -3.61
N ASP A 41 0.63 15.02 -3.59
CA ASP A 41 1.93 15.68 -3.47
C ASP A 41 2.63 15.36 -2.14
N VAL A 42 1.91 15.35 -1.02
CA VAL A 42 2.52 15.03 0.28
C VAL A 42 2.76 13.54 0.46
N SER A 43 1.92 12.65 -0.08
CA SER A 43 2.08 11.20 0.03
C SER A 43 3.11 10.60 -0.93
N SER A 44 3.38 11.27 -2.05
CA SER A 44 4.20 10.70 -3.12
C SER A 44 5.66 11.16 -3.05
N LEU A 45 6.58 10.27 -3.39
CA LEU A 45 8.01 10.57 -3.46
C LEU A 45 8.48 10.84 -4.89
N THR A 46 7.68 10.43 -5.89
CA THR A 46 8.03 10.51 -7.30
C THR A 46 6.85 11.00 -8.14
N PRO A 47 7.09 11.52 -9.36
CA PRO A 47 6.02 11.81 -10.31
C PRO A 47 5.19 10.57 -10.68
N ALA A 48 5.78 9.38 -10.70
CA ALA A 48 5.06 8.13 -10.97
C ALA A 48 4.10 7.79 -9.82
N ASP A 49 4.59 7.85 -8.57
CA ASP A 49 3.79 7.66 -7.36
C ASP A 49 2.65 8.70 -7.29
N TYR A 50 2.92 9.94 -7.72
CA TYR A 50 1.91 11.00 -7.80
C TYR A 50 0.82 10.64 -8.80
N ASN A 51 1.19 10.23 -10.01
CA ASN A 51 0.24 9.84 -11.05
C ASN A 51 -0.56 8.60 -10.66
N GLU A 52 0.08 7.63 -10.01
CA GLU A 52 -0.56 6.44 -9.48
C GLU A 52 -1.56 6.80 -8.37
N CYS A 53 -1.13 7.62 -7.41
CA CYS A 53 -2.01 8.17 -6.38
C CYS A 53 -3.23 8.86 -6.99
N TYR A 54 -3.01 9.74 -7.97
CA TYR A 54 -4.08 10.50 -8.62
C TYR A 54 -5.02 9.58 -9.41
N LYS A 55 -4.49 8.56 -10.09
CA LYS A 55 -5.29 7.56 -10.81
C LYS A 55 -6.20 6.79 -9.86
N TYR A 56 -5.69 6.29 -8.74
CA TYR A 56 -6.49 5.48 -7.80
C TYR A 56 -7.46 6.31 -6.96
N ARG A 57 -7.09 7.54 -6.58
CA ARG A 57 -7.85 8.37 -5.64
C ARG A 57 -8.63 9.51 -6.30
N GLY A 58 -8.38 9.79 -7.57
CA GLY A 58 -9.09 10.84 -8.32
C GLY A 58 -10.57 10.53 -8.52
N GLU A 59 -10.91 9.27 -8.80
CA GLU A 59 -12.32 8.82 -8.89
C GLU A 59 -13.02 8.93 -7.54
N LEU A 60 -12.38 8.44 -6.47
CA LEU A 60 -12.85 8.57 -5.10
C LEU A 60 -13.13 10.04 -4.74
N TYR A 61 -12.17 10.93 -4.99
CA TYR A 61 -12.31 12.36 -4.72
C TYR A 61 -13.46 13.00 -5.53
N SER A 62 -13.64 12.57 -6.77
CA SER A 62 -14.75 13.05 -7.62
C SER A 62 -16.11 12.64 -7.06
N GLU A 63 -16.25 11.44 -6.49
CA GLU A 63 -17.48 10.99 -5.86
C GLU A 63 -17.72 11.69 -4.50
N ILE A 64 -16.67 11.91 -3.71
CA ILE A 64 -16.75 12.69 -2.46
C ILE A 64 -17.28 14.10 -2.75
N LYS A 65 -16.78 14.77 -3.79
CA LYS A 65 -17.28 16.10 -4.18
C LYS A 65 -18.76 16.12 -4.55
N LYS A 66 -19.30 15.03 -5.08
CA LYS A 66 -20.72 14.93 -5.48
C LYS A 66 -21.63 14.55 -4.32
N LYS A 67 -21.18 13.61 -3.47
CA LYS A 67 -22.02 12.90 -2.49
C LYS A 67 -21.69 13.24 -1.04
N GLY A 68 -20.62 14.00 -0.80
CA GLY A 68 -20.16 14.42 0.52
C GLY A 68 -19.83 13.24 1.45
N MET A 69 -19.83 13.52 2.75
CA MET A 69 -19.47 12.57 3.82
C MET A 69 -20.29 11.27 3.81
N SER A 70 -21.55 11.32 3.36
CA SER A 70 -22.41 10.13 3.27
C SER A 70 -21.87 9.05 2.32
N TYR A 71 -20.96 9.39 1.42
CA TYR A 71 -20.29 8.42 0.55
C TYR A 71 -19.30 7.51 1.31
N CYS A 72 -18.77 7.98 2.44
CA CYS A 72 -17.73 7.30 3.23
C CYS A 72 -18.28 6.34 4.30
N GLN A 73 -19.55 5.94 4.20
CA GLN A 73 -20.23 5.02 5.14
C GLN A 73 -19.74 3.56 5.01
N PRO A 74 -19.96 2.70 6.03
CA PRO A 74 -19.25 1.41 6.19
C PRO A 74 -19.45 0.37 5.07
N GLU A 75 -20.33 0.62 4.10
CA GLU A 75 -20.53 -0.23 2.92
C GLU A 75 -19.40 -0.07 1.88
N ASN A 76 -18.57 0.98 1.98
CA ASN A 76 -17.46 1.28 1.06
C ASN A 76 -16.06 1.01 1.66
N ILE A 77 -15.90 -0.15 2.31
CA ILE A 77 -14.64 -0.60 2.97
C ILE A 77 -13.41 -0.51 2.04
N ARG A 78 -13.62 -0.61 0.72
CA ARG A 78 -12.57 -0.55 -0.30
C ARG A 78 -11.69 0.71 -0.22
N TYR A 79 -12.21 1.84 0.28
CA TYR A 79 -11.50 3.12 0.34
C TYR A 79 -11.47 3.76 1.75
N GLY A 80 -11.85 3.00 2.78
CA GLY A 80 -12.22 3.44 4.14
C GLY A 80 -11.60 4.77 4.62
N LEU A 81 -10.37 4.72 5.14
CA LEU A 81 -9.70 5.89 5.73
C LEU A 81 -9.41 7.01 4.72
N ASP A 82 -9.10 6.66 3.47
CA ASP A 82 -8.79 7.64 2.43
C ASP A 82 -10.01 8.50 2.07
N CYS A 83 -11.22 7.92 2.13
CA CYS A 83 -12.46 8.64 1.88
C CYS A 83 -12.68 9.76 2.92
N ILE A 84 -12.67 9.41 4.21
CA ILE A 84 -12.86 10.36 5.31
C ILE A 84 -11.73 11.40 5.29
N THR A 85 -10.49 10.99 5.03
CA THR A 85 -9.33 11.89 4.98
C THR A 85 -9.44 12.90 3.84
N LEU A 86 -9.75 12.46 2.62
CA LEU A 86 -9.91 13.37 1.47
C LEU A 86 -11.08 14.32 1.63
N PHE A 87 -12.17 13.89 2.28
CA PHE A 87 -13.28 14.77 2.65
C PHE A 87 -12.86 15.79 3.72
N ALA A 88 -12.19 15.36 4.79
CA ALA A 88 -11.66 16.26 5.82
C ALA A 88 -10.72 17.34 5.24
N MET A 89 -9.88 16.96 4.28
CA MET A 89 -9.01 17.88 3.56
C MET A 89 -9.77 18.84 2.64
N SER A 90 -10.82 18.39 1.95
CA SER A 90 -11.61 19.27 1.08
C SER A 90 -12.32 20.35 1.86
N GLU A 91 -12.80 20.00 3.06
CA GLU A 91 -13.45 20.92 3.98
C GLU A 91 -12.46 21.73 4.82
N LYS A 92 -11.15 21.41 4.76
CA LYS A 92 -10.11 21.98 5.65
C LYS A 92 -10.58 21.97 7.12
N ASN A 93 -11.11 20.81 7.55
CA ASN A 93 -11.71 20.65 8.86
C ASN A 93 -11.21 19.37 9.55
N VAL A 94 -10.27 19.53 10.49
CA VAL A 94 -9.69 18.41 11.25
C VAL A 94 -10.70 17.71 12.18
N SER A 95 -11.81 18.33 12.58
CA SER A 95 -12.80 17.66 13.44
C SER A 95 -13.45 16.46 12.75
N VAL A 96 -13.44 16.44 11.40
CA VAL A 96 -13.89 15.30 10.60
C VAL A 96 -13.08 14.04 10.91
N CYS A 97 -11.80 14.17 11.25
CA CYS A 97 -10.97 13.04 11.65
C CYS A 97 -11.47 12.39 12.96
N ASP A 98 -12.24 13.09 13.79
CA ASP A 98 -12.75 12.56 15.07
C ASP A 98 -13.84 11.48 14.87
N GLU A 99 -14.45 11.42 13.69
CA GLU A 99 -15.37 10.33 13.28
C GLU A 99 -14.66 8.97 13.19
N ILE A 100 -13.33 8.96 13.12
CA ILE A 100 -12.52 7.74 13.12
C ILE A 100 -12.39 7.26 14.56
N SER A 101 -13.02 6.13 14.88
CA SER A 101 -13.15 5.61 16.25
C SER A 101 -11.82 5.27 16.93
N TYR A 102 -10.80 4.90 16.17
CA TYR A 102 -9.52 4.43 16.68
C TYR A 102 -8.37 5.40 16.42
N GLN A 103 -7.42 5.45 17.37
CA GLN A 103 -6.36 6.47 17.42
C GLN A 103 -5.41 6.42 16.22
N SER A 104 -5.04 5.23 15.72
CA SER A 104 -4.13 5.13 14.56
C SER A 104 -4.74 5.71 13.28
N GLY A 105 -6.05 5.62 13.09
CA GLY A 105 -6.73 6.20 11.94
C GLY A 105 -6.85 7.72 12.05
N ARG A 106 -7.06 8.26 13.26
CA ARG A 106 -6.95 9.71 13.51
C ARG A 106 -5.54 10.23 13.23
N ASN A 107 -4.53 9.52 13.73
CA ASN A 107 -3.12 9.81 13.48
C ASN A 107 -2.72 9.72 12.00
N TYR A 108 -3.49 8.99 11.19
CA TYR A 108 -3.36 8.99 9.73
C TYR A 108 -4.03 10.20 9.07
N CYS A 109 -5.27 10.54 9.48
CA CYS A 109 -6.06 11.62 8.88
C CYS A 109 -5.51 13.04 9.16
N ILE A 110 -5.15 13.31 10.43
CA ILE A 110 -4.75 14.65 10.90
C ILE A 110 -3.58 15.26 10.09
N PRO A 111 -2.49 14.52 9.79
CA PRO A 111 -1.38 15.04 8.98
C PRO A 111 -1.77 15.59 7.62
N PHE A 112 -2.69 14.93 6.93
CA PHE A 112 -3.14 15.36 5.61
C PHE A 112 -3.98 16.63 5.69
N VAL A 113 -4.87 16.73 6.68
CA VAL A 113 -5.66 17.94 6.90
C VAL A 113 -4.77 19.12 7.27
N ALA A 114 -3.80 18.90 8.17
CA ALA A 114 -2.80 19.92 8.52
C ALA A 114 -2.05 20.44 7.28
N ALA A 115 -1.67 19.54 6.36
CA ALA A 115 -1.01 19.91 5.13
C ALA A 115 -1.93 20.69 4.16
N ALA A 116 -3.20 20.31 4.04
CA ALA A 116 -4.20 21.04 3.23
C ALA A 116 -4.56 22.42 3.81
N GLU A 117 -4.54 22.54 5.14
CA GLU A 117 -4.69 23.81 5.86
C GLU A 117 -3.40 24.63 5.90
N GLU A 118 -2.27 24.04 5.54
CA GLU A 118 -0.95 24.64 5.71
C GLU A 118 -0.70 25.12 7.17
N ASN A 119 -1.19 24.37 8.15
CA ASN A 119 -1.24 24.78 9.56
C ASN A 119 -0.65 23.72 10.50
N THR A 120 0.49 24.03 11.11
CA THR A 120 1.18 23.09 12.04
C THR A 120 0.47 22.93 13.38
N SER A 121 -0.37 23.88 13.81
CA SER A 121 -1.10 23.75 15.08
C SER A 121 -2.10 22.57 15.06
N VAL A 122 -2.54 22.16 13.87
CA VAL A 122 -3.37 20.97 13.69
C VAL A 122 -2.63 19.70 14.14
N CYS A 123 -1.30 19.67 13.98
CA CYS A 123 -0.46 18.55 14.42
C CYS A 123 -0.39 18.42 15.95
N ASP A 124 -0.75 19.46 16.73
CA ASP A 124 -0.76 19.39 18.20
C ASP A 124 -1.83 18.43 18.75
N LYS A 125 -2.80 18.02 17.92
CA LYS A 125 -3.78 16.98 18.25
C LYS A 125 -3.17 15.57 18.30
N ILE A 126 -1.95 15.39 17.83
CA ILE A 126 -1.26 14.09 17.78
C ILE A 126 -0.40 13.93 19.04
N SER A 127 -0.68 12.90 19.83
CA SER A 127 0.04 12.63 21.08
C SER A 127 1.36 11.87 20.89
N VAL A 128 1.54 11.20 19.74
CA VAL A 128 2.74 10.43 19.43
C VAL A 128 3.75 11.34 18.74
N GLU A 129 4.87 11.62 19.40
CA GLU A 129 5.84 12.64 18.94
C GLU A 129 6.33 12.40 17.51
N SER A 130 6.73 11.17 17.16
CA SER A 130 7.19 10.85 15.80
C SER A 130 6.11 11.06 14.72
N THR A 131 4.83 10.82 15.06
CA THR A 131 3.72 11.08 14.14
C THR A 131 3.43 12.57 14.02
N LYS A 132 3.56 13.31 15.11
CA LYS A 132 3.46 14.76 15.14
C LYS A 132 4.57 15.41 14.29
N GLU A 133 5.79 14.89 14.36
CA GLU A 133 6.91 15.37 13.55
C GLU A 133 6.69 15.09 12.05
N ASN A 134 6.20 13.90 11.69
CA ASN A 134 5.79 13.61 10.31
C ASN A 134 4.68 14.58 9.81
N CYS A 135 3.68 14.88 10.65
CA CYS A 135 2.65 15.87 10.34
C CYS A 135 3.26 17.25 10.01
N ILE A 136 4.19 17.73 10.84
CA ILE A 136 4.90 19.00 10.59
C ILE A 136 5.69 18.92 9.28
N GLY A 137 6.34 17.80 8.99
CA GLY A 137 7.05 17.55 7.73
C GLY A 137 6.14 17.64 6.50
N MET A 138 4.93 17.08 6.56
CA MET A 138 3.93 17.18 5.50
C MET A 138 3.45 18.62 5.28
N VAL A 139 3.21 19.38 6.35
CA VAL A 139 2.90 20.82 6.26
C VAL A 139 4.05 21.59 5.61
N ALA A 140 5.28 21.33 6.03
CA ALA A 140 6.46 21.98 5.50
C ALA A 140 6.69 21.67 4.01
N LYS A 141 6.41 20.41 3.59
CA LYS A 141 6.43 19.97 2.19
C LYS A 141 5.35 20.67 1.36
N ALA A 142 4.12 20.75 1.86
CA ALA A 142 3.01 21.44 1.20
C ALA A 142 3.32 22.93 0.98
N LYS A 143 3.82 23.61 2.03
CA LYS A 143 4.29 25.01 1.95
C LYS A 143 5.54 25.21 1.11
N ARG A 144 6.32 24.15 0.90
CA ARG A 144 7.71 24.22 0.42
C ARG A 144 8.53 25.22 1.25
N ASP A 145 8.41 25.18 2.58
CA ASP A 145 9.10 26.10 3.47
C ASP A 145 9.89 25.36 4.57
N VAL A 146 11.22 25.46 4.48
CA VAL A 146 12.15 24.83 5.42
C VAL A 146 12.13 25.48 6.81
N SER A 147 11.63 26.71 6.92
CA SER A 147 11.51 27.42 8.20
C SER A 147 10.52 26.74 9.16
N VAL A 148 9.62 25.91 8.60
CA VAL A 148 8.64 25.12 9.34
C VAL A 148 9.29 23.95 10.10
N CYS A 149 10.45 23.45 9.63
CA CYS A 149 11.18 22.35 10.28
C CYS A 149 11.90 22.85 11.55
N LYS A 150 11.29 22.66 12.73
CA LYS A 150 11.76 23.25 14.01
C LYS A 150 12.16 22.25 15.11
N THR A 151 12.05 20.94 14.91
CA THR A 151 12.12 19.93 16.00
C THR A 151 13.36 19.02 15.95
N SER A 152 13.42 18.03 16.84
CA SER A 152 14.46 16.98 16.92
C SER A 152 14.69 16.23 15.61
N GLU A 153 13.63 16.01 14.82
CA GLU A 153 13.70 15.37 13.50
C GLU A 153 13.77 16.36 12.32
N LYS A 154 14.24 17.60 12.57
CA LYS A 154 14.37 18.67 11.56
C LYS A 154 15.05 18.21 10.27
N GLU A 155 16.04 17.33 10.36
CA GLU A 155 16.78 16.84 9.19
C GLU A 155 15.93 16.00 8.23
N HIS A 156 15.00 15.20 8.75
CA HIS A 156 14.07 14.43 7.91
C HIS A 156 13.09 15.36 7.18
N CYS A 157 12.54 16.34 7.90
CA CYS A 157 11.69 17.39 7.33
C CYS A 157 12.40 18.18 6.22
N ILE A 158 13.67 18.56 6.42
CA ILE A 158 14.49 19.19 5.38
C ILE A 158 14.58 18.31 4.14
N GLY A 159 14.77 17.00 4.31
CA GLY A 159 14.88 16.06 3.21
C GLY A 159 13.61 15.95 2.34
N MET A 160 12.44 15.96 2.97
CA MET A 160 11.15 15.97 2.25
C MET A 160 10.97 17.23 1.39
N ILE A 161 11.41 18.38 1.91
CA ILE A 161 11.34 19.66 1.19
C ILE A 161 12.37 19.73 0.07
N ALA A 162 13.57 19.21 0.29
CA ALA A 162 14.61 19.09 -0.74
C ALA A 162 14.05 18.39 -1.98
N ALA A 163 13.36 17.27 -1.80
CA ALA A 163 12.73 16.52 -2.88
C ALA A 163 11.61 17.34 -3.57
N ALA A 164 10.71 17.96 -2.80
CA ALA A 164 9.60 18.75 -3.34
C ALA A 164 10.05 20.02 -4.09
N LYS A 165 11.19 20.60 -3.69
CA LYS A 165 11.81 21.75 -4.36
C LYS A 165 12.79 21.36 -5.46
N GLU A 166 13.12 20.07 -5.58
CA GLU A 166 14.21 19.62 -6.45
C GLU A 166 15.56 20.31 -6.10
N ASP A 167 15.76 20.69 -4.84
CA ASP A 167 16.90 21.47 -4.36
C ASP A 167 17.86 20.62 -3.54
N VAL A 168 18.90 20.12 -4.21
CA VAL A 168 19.95 19.29 -3.59
C VAL A 168 20.73 20.02 -2.48
N SER A 169 20.80 21.36 -2.51
CA SER A 169 21.55 22.13 -1.51
C SER A 169 20.94 22.00 -0.11
N LEU A 170 19.66 21.63 -0.03
CA LEU A 170 18.99 21.33 1.23
C LEU A 170 19.48 20.00 1.84
N CYS A 171 19.84 19.00 1.03
CA CYS A 171 20.45 17.77 1.54
C CYS A 171 21.83 18.01 2.16
N ASP A 172 22.54 19.05 1.75
CA ASP A 172 23.84 19.39 2.34
C ASP A 172 23.74 19.99 3.75
N LYS A 173 22.54 20.42 4.16
CA LYS A 173 22.24 20.90 5.51
C LYS A 173 21.95 19.78 6.51
N ILE A 174 21.96 18.52 6.06
CA ILE A 174 21.68 17.33 6.86
C ILE A 174 22.99 16.72 7.35
N SER A 175 23.12 16.56 8.66
CA SER A 175 24.32 16.05 9.32
C SER A 175 24.27 14.52 9.48
N ILE A 176 23.09 13.96 9.72
CA ILE A 176 22.90 12.52 9.88
C ILE A 176 23.02 11.85 8.51
N LYS A 177 24.08 11.06 8.34
CA LYS A 177 24.45 10.40 7.08
C LYS A 177 23.32 9.61 6.44
N SER A 178 22.58 8.80 7.19
CA SER A 178 21.47 7.99 6.68
C SER A 178 20.30 8.84 6.18
N ILE A 179 20.02 9.98 6.84
CA ILE A 179 18.99 10.93 6.42
C ILE A 179 19.46 11.70 5.19
N LYS A 180 20.75 12.08 5.13
CA LYS A 180 21.34 12.73 3.96
C LYS A 180 21.29 11.84 2.71
N ASP A 181 21.68 10.58 2.84
CA ASP A 181 21.62 9.60 1.76
C ASP A 181 20.18 9.40 1.27
N SER A 182 19.22 9.34 2.20
CA SER A 182 17.79 9.27 1.88
C SER A 182 17.29 10.54 1.17
N CYS A 183 17.72 11.72 1.61
CA CYS A 183 17.44 13.00 0.94
C CYS A 183 17.95 13.02 -0.50
N LEU A 184 19.22 12.63 -0.70
CA LEU A 184 19.84 12.57 -2.02
C LEU A 184 19.09 11.62 -2.95
N LEU A 185 18.66 10.45 -2.46
CA LEU A 185 17.83 9.53 -3.21
C LEU A 185 16.51 10.17 -3.63
N MET A 186 15.77 10.79 -2.71
CA MET A 186 14.49 11.43 -3.03
C MET A 186 14.67 12.58 -4.04
N VAL A 187 15.70 13.41 -3.89
CA VAL A 187 16.01 14.49 -4.84
C VAL A 187 16.43 13.94 -6.20
N ALA A 188 17.25 12.87 -6.25
CA ALA A 188 17.64 12.22 -7.50
C ALA A 188 16.43 11.75 -8.30
N MET A 189 15.38 11.29 -7.61
CA MET A 189 14.14 10.82 -8.22
C MET A 189 13.23 11.96 -8.69
N GLY A 190 13.21 13.10 -8.00
CA GLY A 190 12.46 14.30 -8.41
C GLY A 190 13.14 15.10 -9.54
N THR A 191 14.45 15.33 -9.45
CA THR A 191 15.22 16.23 -10.33
C THR A 191 15.60 15.65 -11.69
N LYS A 192 14.70 15.61 -12.68
CA LYS A 192 15.02 15.10 -14.05
C LYS A 192 15.78 13.75 -14.02
N LYS A 193 15.59 12.96 -12.95
CA LYS A 193 16.23 11.66 -12.70
C LYS A 193 17.77 11.76 -12.67
N ASN A 194 18.36 12.77 -12.01
CA ASN A 194 19.80 13.05 -12.09
C ASN A 194 20.66 11.96 -11.40
N ILE A 195 21.21 11.07 -12.22
CA ILE A 195 22.07 9.95 -11.78
C ILE A 195 23.30 10.38 -10.97
N SER A 196 23.85 11.58 -11.18
CA SER A 196 25.03 12.05 -10.45
C SER A 196 24.79 12.24 -8.95
N LEU A 197 23.53 12.37 -8.54
CA LEU A 197 23.16 12.44 -7.13
C LEU A 197 23.26 11.07 -6.44
N CYS A 198 23.02 9.97 -7.16
CA CYS A 198 23.20 8.63 -6.63
C CYS A 198 24.68 8.35 -6.29
N ASP A 199 25.62 8.96 -7.02
CA ASP A 199 27.05 8.82 -6.73
C ASP A 199 27.48 9.49 -5.41
N LYS A 200 26.68 10.42 -4.88
CA LYS A 200 26.91 11.07 -3.60
C LYS A 200 26.35 10.29 -2.40
N ILE A 201 25.55 9.25 -2.66
CA ILE A 201 24.98 8.40 -1.62
C ILE A 201 26.09 7.49 -1.09
N SER A 202 26.27 7.52 0.23
CA SER A 202 27.34 6.77 0.89
C SER A 202 26.98 5.33 1.19
N ASP A 203 25.72 5.05 1.52
CA ASP A 203 25.21 3.68 1.69
C ASP A 203 25.11 2.96 0.34
N ALA A 204 25.78 1.81 0.21
CA ALA A 204 25.85 1.07 -1.05
C ALA A 204 24.48 0.53 -1.51
N GLY A 205 23.64 0.09 -0.57
CA GLY A 205 22.30 -0.42 -0.88
C GLY A 205 21.37 0.69 -1.37
N LEU A 206 21.37 1.84 -0.69
CA LEU A 206 20.61 3.01 -1.11
C LEU A 206 21.15 3.60 -2.43
N LYS A 207 22.46 3.55 -2.66
CA LYS A 207 23.05 3.94 -3.93
C LYS A 207 22.52 3.07 -5.08
N ASP A 208 22.52 1.75 -4.92
CA ASP A 208 22.01 0.83 -5.95
C ASP A 208 20.51 0.98 -6.17
N ALA A 209 19.74 1.23 -5.11
CA ALA A 209 18.32 1.55 -5.20
C ALA A 209 18.09 2.86 -5.98
N CYS A 210 18.87 3.90 -5.71
CA CYS A 210 18.82 5.16 -6.44
C CYS A 210 19.12 4.96 -7.93
N ILE A 211 20.21 4.25 -8.25
CA ILE A 211 20.62 3.96 -9.63
C ILE A 211 19.52 3.18 -10.36
N THR A 212 19.02 2.11 -9.75
CA THR A 212 17.97 1.25 -10.33
C THR A 212 16.73 2.03 -10.66
N ARG A 213 16.24 2.85 -9.72
CA ARG A 213 15.04 3.66 -9.93
C ARG A 213 15.25 4.73 -11.00
N VAL A 214 16.41 5.39 -11.01
CA VAL A 214 16.75 6.36 -12.07
C VAL A 214 16.83 5.67 -13.43
N ALA A 215 17.43 4.48 -13.52
CA ALA A 215 17.55 3.69 -14.72
C ALA A 215 16.20 3.21 -15.26
N GLU A 216 15.35 2.68 -14.39
CA GLU A 216 13.96 2.28 -14.68
C GLU A 216 13.15 3.46 -15.21
N THR A 217 13.17 4.59 -14.51
CA THR A 217 12.37 5.75 -14.90
C THR A 217 12.90 6.42 -16.18
N ARG A 218 14.20 6.28 -16.50
CA ARG A 218 14.79 6.74 -17.77
C ARG A 218 14.71 5.70 -18.88
N GLU A 219 14.29 4.47 -18.54
CA GLU A 219 14.33 3.30 -19.42
C GLU A 219 15.72 3.06 -20.04
N ASP A 220 16.78 3.40 -19.30
CA ASP A 220 18.18 3.38 -19.74
C ASP A 220 18.96 2.28 -19.03
N VAL A 221 19.08 1.14 -19.69
CA VAL A 221 19.77 -0.06 -19.18
C VAL A 221 21.27 0.15 -18.95
N SER A 222 21.91 1.12 -19.61
CA SER A 222 23.34 1.38 -19.44
C SER A 222 23.66 1.89 -18.03
N LEU A 223 22.68 2.48 -17.34
CA LEU A 223 22.85 2.95 -15.97
C LEU A 223 22.98 1.81 -14.96
N CYS A 224 22.49 0.60 -15.28
CA CYS A 224 22.64 -0.57 -14.41
C CYS A 224 24.11 -0.99 -14.22
N ASP A 225 25.00 -0.60 -15.14
CA ASP A 225 26.44 -0.84 -15.01
C ASP A 225 27.09 -0.06 -13.86
N LYS A 226 26.40 0.96 -13.33
CA LYS A 226 26.88 1.76 -12.19
C LYS A 226 26.57 1.13 -10.83
N THR A 227 25.78 0.06 -10.79
CA THR A 227 25.44 -0.63 -9.53
C THR A 227 26.66 -1.33 -8.93
N THR A 228 26.65 -1.56 -7.62
CA THR A 228 27.83 -2.04 -6.89
C THR A 228 28.09 -3.54 -7.06
N THR A 229 27.06 -4.33 -7.39
CA THR A 229 27.18 -5.78 -7.51
C THR A 229 26.48 -6.32 -8.75
N SER A 230 26.94 -7.46 -9.25
CA SER A 230 26.27 -8.17 -10.36
C SER A 230 24.81 -8.53 -10.07
N SER A 231 24.45 -8.81 -8.80
CA SER A 231 23.05 -9.11 -8.45
C SER A 231 22.17 -7.86 -8.52
N GLN A 232 22.69 -6.70 -8.12
CA GLN A 232 21.97 -5.43 -8.22
C GLN A 232 21.87 -4.96 -9.68
N LYS A 233 22.89 -5.23 -10.48
CA LYS A 233 22.84 -5.03 -11.94
C LYS A 233 21.75 -5.88 -12.58
N ASP A 234 21.71 -7.17 -12.28
CA ASP A 234 20.69 -8.10 -12.80
C ASP A 234 19.27 -7.64 -12.38
N PHE A 235 19.07 -7.22 -11.13
CA PHE A 235 17.81 -6.65 -10.64
C PHE A 235 17.41 -5.38 -11.42
N CYS A 236 18.35 -4.46 -11.61
CA CYS A 236 18.13 -3.23 -12.36
C CYS A 236 17.70 -3.51 -13.81
N ILE A 237 18.36 -4.46 -14.48
CA ILE A 237 18.03 -4.87 -15.85
C ILE A 237 16.62 -5.47 -15.90
N GLU A 238 16.27 -6.35 -14.96
CA GLU A 238 14.95 -6.97 -14.87
C GLU A 238 13.84 -5.92 -14.75
N ARG A 239 13.99 -4.93 -13.85
CA ARG A 239 13.01 -3.83 -13.68
C ARG A 239 12.76 -3.06 -14.98
N ILE A 240 13.83 -2.77 -15.72
CA ILE A 240 13.74 -2.09 -17.02
C ILE A 240 13.09 -3.00 -18.07
N ALA A 241 13.44 -4.29 -18.10
CA ALA A 241 12.86 -5.27 -19.01
C ALA A 241 11.33 -5.34 -18.85
N ILE A 242 10.85 -5.38 -17.61
CA ILE A 242 9.41 -5.40 -17.28
C ILE A 242 8.74 -4.09 -17.70
N THR A 243 9.32 -2.95 -17.33
CA THR A 243 8.77 -1.61 -17.63
C THR A 243 8.66 -1.36 -19.12
N LYS A 244 9.70 -1.73 -19.90
CA LYS A 244 9.71 -1.60 -21.36
C LYS A 244 8.98 -2.75 -22.07
N GLN A 245 8.61 -3.79 -21.34
CA GLN A 245 8.12 -5.06 -21.88
C GLN A 245 9.09 -5.67 -22.94
N ASP A 246 10.40 -5.47 -22.75
CA ASP A 246 11.44 -5.88 -23.68
C ASP A 246 12.19 -7.11 -23.13
N VAL A 247 11.77 -8.29 -23.60
CA VAL A 247 12.35 -9.57 -23.21
C VAL A 247 13.83 -9.72 -23.60
N SER A 248 14.31 -8.96 -24.60
CA SER A 248 15.73 -9.05 -25.02
C SER A 248 16.69 -8.55 -23.94
N LEU A 249 16.19 -7.73 -23.01
CA LEU A 249 16.97 -7.29 -21.86
C LEU A 249 17.20 -8.42 -20.85
N CYS A 250 16.30 -9.41 -20.75
CA CYS A 250 16.50 -10.57 -19.88
C CYS A 250 17.72 -11.41 -20.31
N ASP A 251 18.13 -11.35 -21.58
CA ASP A 251 19.35 -12.04 -22.05
C ASP A 251 20.65 -11.44 -21.49
N LYS A 252 20.59 -10.23 -20.93
CA LYS A 252 21.73 -9.55 -20.28
C LYS A 252 21.87 -9.90 -18.80
N ILE A 253 20.93 -10.65 -18.24
CA ILE A 253 20.96 -11.09 -16.83
C ILE A 253 21.93 -12.25 -16.69
N SER A 254 22.83 -12.14 -15.70
CA SER A 254 23.94 -13.05 -15.51
C SER A 254 23.50 -14.39 -14.92
N LYS A 255 22.53 -14.37 -13.99
CA LYS A 255 22.03 -15.56 -13.28
C LYS A 255 20.88 -16.25 -14.04
N PRO A 256 20.99 -17.56 -14.37
CA PRO A 256 19.96 -18.28 -15.13
C PRO A 256 18.55 -18.22 -14.51
N ASN A 257 18.42 -18.49 -13.20
CA ASN A 257 17.11 -18.49 -12.54
C ASN A 257 16.46 -17.09 -12.54
N TRP A 258 17.27 -16.03 -12.48
CA TRP A 258 16.78 -14.65 -12.54
C TRP A 258 16.41 -14.26 -13.97
N LYS A 259 17.15 -14.76 -14.96
CA LYS A 259 16.80 -14.61 -16.37
C LYS A 259 15.43 -15.23 -16.66
N GLU A 260 15.17 -16.44 -16.17
CA GLU A 260 13.87 -17.10 -16.31
C GLU A 260 12.76 -16.30 -15.61
N SER A 261 13.00 -15.82 -14.39
CA SER A 261 12.06 -14.94 -13.67
C SER A 261 11.75 -13.65 -14.44
N CYS A 262 12.77 -13.01 -15.01
CA CYS A 262 12.61 -11.83 -15.87
C CYS A 262 11.73 -12.14 -17.09
N ILE A 263 11.96 -13.26 -17.78
CA ILE A 263 11.16 -13.68 -18.94
C ILE A 263 9.69 -13.87 -18.53
N ILE A 264 9.43 -14.54 -17.39
CA ILE A 264 8.06 -14.74 -16.87
C ILE A 264 7.38 -13.40 -16.60
N GLN A 265 8.04 -12.47 -15.90
CA GLN A 265 7.47 -11.17 -15.57
C GLN A 265 7.21 -10.31 -16.82
N VAL A 266 8.11 -10.33 -17.81
CA VAL A 266 7.90 -9.64 -19.10
C VAL A 266 6.75 -10.27 -19.88
N ALA A 267 6.68 -11.61 -19.94
CA ALA A 267 5.59 -12.33 -20.60
C ALA A 267 4.24 -11.99 -19.98
N GLN A 268 4.17 -11.93 -18.64
CA GLN A 268 2.99 -11.55 -17.89
C GLN A 268 2.59 -10.09 -18.14
N ALA A 269 3.52 -9.15 -18.03
CA ALA A 269 3.27 -7.73 -18.24
C ALA A 269 2.80 -7.43 -19.66
N LYS A 270 3.37 -8.11 -20.66
CA LYS A 270 2.99 -8.02 -22.08
C LYS A 270 1.77 -8.88 -22.44
N GLN A 271 1.35 -9.79 -21.55
CA GLN A 271 0.33 -10.82 -21.79
C GLN A 271 0.63 -11.70 -23.03
N ASP A 272 1.91 -11.97 -23.29
CA ASP A 272 2.39 -12.65 -24.50
C ASP A 272 2.97 -14.04 -24.17
N VAL A 273 2.15 -15.07 -24.36
CA VAL A 273 2.49 -16.46 -24.04
C VAL A 273 3.63 -17.02 -24.90
N SER A 274 3.88 -16.44 -26.07
CA SER A 274 4.98 -16.90 -26.94
C SER A 274 6.36 -16.67 -26.31
N LEU A 275 6.45 -15.73 -25.37
CA LEU A 275 7.69 -15.49 -24.63
C LEU A 275 8.07 -16.65 -23.71
N CYS A 276 7.10 -17.46 -23.28
CA CYS A 276 7.35 -18.64 -22.45
C CYS A 276 8.15 -19.72 -23.20
N ASP A 277 8.15 -19.72 -24.53
CA ASP A 277 8.97 -20.64 -25.33
C ASP A 277 10.48 -20.36 -25.21
N LYS A 278 10.87 -19.22 -24.64
CA LYS A 278 12.29 -18.87 -24.35
C LYS A 278 12.81 -19.53 -23.08
N ILE A 279 11.95 -20.19 -22.29
CA ILE A 279 12.34 -20.88 -21.06
C ILE A 279 12.59 -22.35 -21.41
N SER A 280 13.80 -22.82 -21.10
CA SER A 280 14.27 -24.15 -21.51
C SER A 280 13.70 -25.28 -20.65
N ASN A 281 13.43 -25.02 -19.37
CA ASN A 281 12.92 -26.04 -18.45
C ASN A 281 11.38 -26.07 -18.44
N THR A 282 10.81 -27.26 -18.40
CA THR A 282 9.36 -27.48 -18.51
C THR A 282 8.59 -26.79 -17.39
N GLU A 283 9.03 -26.94 -16.14
CA GLU A 283 8.36 -26.37 -14.97
C GLU A 283 8.26 -24.84 -15.04
N GLY A 284 9.36 -24.17 -15.41
CA GLY A 284 9.42 -22.72 -15.60
C GLY A 284 8.57 -22.25 -16.78
N LYS A 285 8.52 -23.04 -17.87
CA LYS A 285 7.65 -22.76 -19.02
C LYS A 285 6.18 -22.87 -18.66
N GLU A 286 5.78 -23.92 -17.95
CA GLU A 286 4.40 -24.12 -17.48
C GLU A 286 4.00 -23.03 -16.48
N SER A 287 4.91 -22.67 -15.57
CA SER A 287 4.74 -21.54 -14.66
C SER A 287 4.52 -20.22 -15.41
N CYS A 288 5.33 -19.94 -16.44
CA CYS A 288 5.15 -18.78 -17.31
C CYS A 288 3.76 -18.74 -17.96
N ILE A 289 3.35 -19.86 -18.57
CA ILE A 289 2.04 -19.97 -19.22
C ILE A 289 0.92 -19.71 -18.22
N ARG A 290 1.01 -20.25 -17.01
CA ARG A 290 0.02 -20.06 -15.93
C ARG A 290 -0.11 -18.58 -15.54
N TRP A 291 1.00 -17.87 -15.35
CA TRP A 291 0.98 -16.43 -15.02
C TRP A 291 0.44 -15.57 -16.16
N VAL A 292 0.75 -15.91 -17.41
CA VAL A 292 0.17 -15.23 -18.59
C VAL A 292 -1.32 -15.51 -18.69
N ALA A 293 -1.77 -16.75 -18.48
CA ALA A 293 -3.18 -17.13 -18.47
C ALA A 293 -3.97 -16.33 -17.42
N TRP A 294 -3.43 -16.20 -16.21
CA TRP A 294 -4.01 -15.38 -15.14
C TRP A 294 -4.07 -13.90 -15.52
N ALA A 295 -2.95 -13.31 -15.97
CA ALA A 295 -2.87 -11.89 -16.28
C ALA A 295 -3.73 -11.48 -17.47
N LYS A 296 -3.81 -12.34 -18.50
CA LYS A 296 -4.68 -12.17 -19.67
C LYS A 296 -6.13 -12.58 -19.39
N GLN A 297 -6.36 -13.29 -18.28
CA GLN A 297 -7.61 -13.97 -17.97
C GLN A 297 -8.08 -14.88 -19.11
N ASP A 298 -7.16 -15.65 -19.70
CA ASP A 298 -7.42 -16.49 -20.87
C ASP A 298 -7.25 -17.97 -20.50
N VAL A 299 -8.37 -18.62 -20.15
CA VAL A 299 -8.40 -20.01 -19.70
C VAL A 299 -7.92 -21.00 -20.78
N SER A 300 -8.01 -20.64 -22.06
CA SER A 300 -7.57 -21.52 -23.17
C SER A 300 -6.05 -21.74 -23.17
N LEU A 301 -5.30 -20.89 -22.45
CA LEU A 301 -3.86 -21.08 -22.27
C LEU A 301 -3.54 -22.22 -21.30
N CYS A 302 -4.47 -22.59 -20.41
CA CYS A 302 -4.30 -23.69 -19.48
C CYS A 302 -4.27 -25.06 -20.19
N ASP A 303 -4.93 -25.19 -21.34
CA ASP A 303 -4.94 -26.39 -22.18
C ASP A 303 -3.54 -26.80 -22.69
N LYS A 304 -2.53 -25.92 -22.55
CA LYS A 304 -1.14 -26.15 -22.96
C LYS A 304 -0.27 -26.76 -21.84
N LEU A 305 -0.83 -26.99 -20.66
CA LEU A 305 -0.12 -27.45 -19.47
C LEU A 305 -0.28 -28.97 -19.28
N SER A 306 0.59 -29.56 -18.45
CA SER A 306 0.36 -30.90 -17.91
C SER A 306 -0.95 -30.97 -17.11
N SER A 307 -1.54 -32.17 -16.99
CA SER A 307 -2.85 -32.32 -16.33
C SER A 307 -2.86 -31.88 -14.86
N SER A 308 -1.72 -31.97 -14.15
CA SER A 308 -1.59 -31.46 -12.77
C SER A 308 -1.56 -29.93 -12.72
N ASP A 309 -0.96 -29.28 -13.71
CA ASP A 309 -0.81 -27.82 -13.75
C ASP A 309 -2.00 -27.11 -14.39
N GLU A 310 -2.73 -27.82 -15.25
CA GLU A 310 -3.96 -27.37 -15.90
C GLU A 310 -5.03 -27.00 -14.88
N CYS A 311 -5.32 -27.88 -13.91
CA CYS A 311 -6.34 -27.64 -12.89
C CYS A 311 -6.02 -26.38 -12.04
N GLY A 312 -4.76 -26.24 -11.62
CA GLY A 312 -4.30 -25.04 -10.90
C GLY A 312 -4.41 -23.77 -11.73
N CYS A 313 -4.08 -23.84 -13.03
CA CYS A 313 -4.23 -22.71 -13.96
C CYS A 313 -5.69 -22.28 -14.12
N ILE A 314 -6.60 -23.24 -14.35
CA ILE A 314 -8.04 -22.97 -14.50
C ILE A 314 -8.58 -22.30 -13.24
N GLY A 315 -8.23 -22.83 -12.05
CA GLY A 315 -8.62 -22.25 -10.76
C GLY A 315 -8.17 -20.80 -10.59
N MET A 316 -6.91 -20.48 -10.91
CA MET A 316 -6.39 -19.12 -10.84
C MET A 316 -7.13 -18.16 -11.79
N VAL A 317 -7.43 -18.59 -13.03
CA VAL A 317 -8.17 -17.79 -14.00
C VAL A 317 -9.62 -17.59 -13.57
N ALA A 318 -10.27 -18.65 -13.06
CA ALA A 318 -11.63 -18.61 -12.51
C ALA A 318 -11.74 -17.59 -11.37
N GLN A 319 -10.80 -17.63 -10.43
CA GLN A 319 -10.73 -16.71 -9.30
C GLN A 319 -10.52 -15.26 -9.77
N ALA A 320 -9.59 -15.02 -10.70
CA ALA A 320 -9.30 -13.69 -11.23
C ALA A 320 -10.49 -13.09 -11.99
N LYS A 321 -11.27 -13.91 -12.70
CA LYS A 321 -12.52 -13.51 -13.36
C LYS A 321 -13.73 -13.47 -12.45
N GLN A 322 -13.63 -14.06 -11.26
CA GLN A 322 -14.78 -14.37 -10.39
C GLN A 322 -15.86 -15.20 -11.12
N ASP A 323 -15.45 -16.07 -12.04
CA ASP A 323 -16.33 -16.87 -12.90
C ASP A 323 -16.27 -18.36 -12.51
N VAL A 324 -17.26 -18.79 -11.71
CA VAL A 324 -17.35 -20.15 -11.20
C VAL A 324 -17.59 -21.20 -12.30
N SER A 325 -18.15 -20.80 -13.44
CA SER A 325 -18.42 -21.72 -14.56
C SER A 325 -17.13 -22.29 -15.15
N LEU A 326 -16.01 -21.61 -14.97
CA LEU A 326 -14.70 -22.12 -15.40
C LEU A 326 -14.26 -23.35 -14.59
N CYS A 327 -14.70 -23.49 -13.34
CA CYS A 327 -14.42 -24.67 -12.53
C CYS A 327 -15.06 -25.95 -13.10
N ASP A 328 -16.09 -25.85 -13.95
CA ASP A 328 -16.69 -27.00 -14.62
C ASP A 328 -15.76 -27.67 -15.63
N LYS A 329 -14.67 -27.01 -16.04
CA LYS A 329 -13.64 -27.57 -16.92
C LYS A 329 -12.67 -28.49 -16.18
N ILE A 330 -12.67 -28.47 -14.84
CA ILE A 330 -11.77 -29.30 -14.04
C ILE A 330 -12.37 -30.70 -13.90
N SER A 331 -11.58 -31.71 -14.30
CA SER A 331 -12.06 -33.09 -14.39
C SER A 331 -12.24 -33.78 -13.03
N THR A 332 -11.39 -33.46 -12.04
CA THR A 332 -11.47 -34.09 -10.72
C THR A 332 -12.41 -33.31 -9.81
N THR A 333 -13.30 -34.03 -9.10
CA THR A 333 -14.26 -33.41 -8.18
C THR A 333 -13.56 -32.58 -7.10
N LEU A 334 -12.45 -33.09 -6.55
CA LEU A 334 -11.74 -32.44 -5.46
C LEU A 334 -11.11 -31.11 -5.91
N GLU A 335 -10.42 -31.07 -7.05
CA GLU A 335 -9.81 -29.84 -7.57
C GLU A 335 -10.88 -28.83 -8.03
N LYS A 336 -11.99 -29.33 -8.57
CA LYS A 336 -13.15 -28.51 -8.91
C LYS A 336 -13.71 -27.81 -7.66
N GLU A 337 -13.83 -28.53 -6.54
CA GLU A 337 -14.31 -27.96 -5.28
C GLU A 337 -13.36 -26.89 -4.72
N TYR A 338 -12.04 -27.09 -4.79
CA TYR A 338 -11.05 -26.06 -4.44
C TYR A 338 -11.13 -24.83 -5.36
N CYS A 339 -11.41 -25.03 -6.65
CA CYS A 339 -11.66 -23.92 -7.57
C CYS A 339 -12.90 -23.11 -7.17
N ILE A 340 -14.01 -23.79 -6.83
CA ILE A 340 -15.24 -23.14 -6.37
C ILE A 340 -14.99 -22.35 -5.08
N GLU A 341 -14.25 -22.92 -4.13
CA GLU A 341 -13.83 -22.24 -2.90
C GLU A 341 -13.10 -20.93 -3.20
N GLY A 342 -12.06 -20.97 -4.05
CA GLY A 342 -11.29 -19.77 -4.41
C GLY A 342 -12.14 -18.69 -5.09
N VAL A 343 -13.08 -19.09 -5.95
CA VAL A 343 -14.03 -18.15 -6.58
C VAL A 343 -15.01 -17.58 -5.56
N ALA A 344 -15.50 -18.39 -4.62
CA ALA A 344 -16.37 -17.95 -3.54
C ALA A 344 -15.71 -16.89 -2.67
N GLU A 345 -14.43 -17.07 -2.31
CA GLU A 345 -13.63 -16.10 -1.57
C GLU A 345 -13.45 -14.80 -2.37
N ALA A 346 -12.99 -14.89 -3.63
CA ALA A 346 -12.72 -13.72 -4.46
C ALA A 346 -13.98 -12.90 -4.76
N LYS A 347 -15.12 -13.55 -4.98
CA LYS A 347 -16.43 -12.90 -5.16
C LYS A 347 -17.09 -12.52 -3.83
N GLN A 348 -16.54 -13.02 -2.72
CA GLN A 348 -17.14 -12.98 -1.39
C GLN A 348 -18.57 -13.54 -1.36
N ASP A 349 -18.87 -14.57 -2.16
CA ASP A 349 -20.21 -15.09 -2.35
C ASP A 349 -20.38 -16.46 -1.68
N ILE A 350 -20.91 -16.44 -0.46
CA ILE A 350 -21.07 -17.65 0.38
C ILE A 350 -21.99 -18.70 -0.25
N SER A 351 -22.90 -18.30 -1.15
CA SER A 351 -23.81 -19.24 -1.81
C SER A 351 -23.07 -20.21 -2.72
N LEU A 352 -21.88 -19.83 -3.20
CA LEU A 352 -21.03 -20.72 -4.00
C LEU A 352 -20.49 -21.90 -3.18
N CYS A 353 -20.27 -21.72 -1.86
CA CYS A 353 -19.86 -22.82 -0.98
C CYS A 353 -20.93 -23.92 -0.86
N ASP A 354 -22.20 -23.63 -1.19
CA ASP A 354 -23.25 -24.65 -1.18
C ASP A 354 -23.11 -25.66 -2.32
N ASN A 355 -22.33 -25.35 -3.36
CA ASN A 355 -22.04 -26.25 -4.48
C ASN A 355 -20.87 -27.22 -4.18
N ILE A 356 -20.31 -27.17 -2.97
CA ILE A 356 -19.21 -28.05 -2.53
C ILE A 356 -19.81 -29.22 -1.73
N SER A 357 -19.52 -30.44 -2.17
CA SER A 357 -20.01 -31.66 -1.55
C SER A 357 -19.10 -32.13 -0.41
N ASN A 358 -17.79 -31.96 -0.55
CA ASN A 358 -16.84 -32.29 0.52
C ASN A 358 -17.04 -31.35 1.73
N THR A 359 -17.49 -31.90 2.85
CA THR A 359 -17.79 -31.13 4.08
C THR A 359 -16.60 -30.32 4.57
N SER A 360 -15.38 -30.86 4.51
CA SER A 360 -14.19 -30.14 4.99
C SER A 360 -13.88 -28.93 4.12
N ILE A 361 -13.98 -29.05 2.80
CA ILE A 361 -13.76 -27.94 1.86
C ILE A 361 -14.91 -26.92 1.97
N LYS A 362 -16.15 -27.40 2.11
CA LYS A 362 -17.32 -26.52 2.29
C LYS A 362 -17.20 -25.68 3.56
N ASP A 363 -16.82 -26.30 4.67
CA ASP A 363 -16.62 -25.63 5.96
C ASP A 363 -15.49 -24.59 5.89
N GLU A 364 -14.41 -24.91 5.17
CA GLU A 364 -13.28 -24.00 4.94
C GLU A 364 -13.68 -22.81 4.03
N CYS A 365 -14.41 -23.07 2.94
CA CYS A 365 -14.99 -22.06 2.06
C CYS A 365 -15.87 -21.07 2.84
N ILE A 366 -16.79 -21.59 3.64
CA ILE A 366 -17.67 -20.75 4.48
C ILE A 366 -16.83 -19.93 5.45
N LYS A 367 -15.83 -20.52 6.11
CA LYS A 367 -14.94 -19.81 7.04
C LYS A 367 -14.24 -18.65 6.35
N GLN A 368 -13.61 -18.86 5.19
CA GLN A 368 -12.86 -17.81 4.47
C GLN A 368 -13.76 -16.66 4.02
N VAL A 369 -14.93 -16.96 3.47
CA VAL A 369 -15.90 -15.94 3.05
C VAL A 369 -16.44 -15.17 4.26
N ALA A 370 -16.79 -15.88 5.34
CA ALA A 370 -17.31 -15.30 6.58
C ALA A 370 -16.29 -14.37 7.26
N THR A 371 -15.02 -14.78 7.37
CA THR A 371 -13.97 -13.96 7.99
C THR A 371 -13.65 -12.72 7.17
N THR A 372 -13.61 -12.86 5.84
CA THR A 372 -13.36 -11.74 4.92
C THR A 372 -14.49 -10.71 4.95
N LYS A 373 -15.75 -11.17 4.95
CA LYS A 373 -16.93 -10.30 5.12
C LYS A 373 -17.18 -9.85 6.56
N GLN A 374 -16.44 -10.43 7.52
CA GLN A 374 -16.67 -10.30 8.96
C GLN A 374 -18.12 -10.64 9.38
N ASP A 375 -18.76 -11.57 8.67
CA ASP A 375 -20.11 -12.05 8.95
C ASP A 375 -20.06 -13.25 9.91
N VAL A 376 -20.34 -12.99 11.19
CA VAL A 376 -20.30 -14.05 12.22
C VAL A 376 -21.43 -15.06 12.08
N TYR A 377 -22.57 -14.67 11.49
CA TYR A 377 -23.71 -15.57 11.33
C TYR A 377 -23.46 -16.60 10.23
N ALA A 378 -22.61 -16.27 9.26
CA ALA A 378 -22.13 -17.23 8.28
C ALA A 378 -21.36 -18.40 8.94
N CYS A 379 -20.63 -18.17 10.03
CA CYS A 379 -19.93 -19.24 10.76
C CYS A 379 -20.90 -20.31 11.31
N ASP A 380 -22.18 -19.99 11.52
CA ASP A 380 -23.17 -20.96 12.00
C ASP A 380 -23.50 -22.05 10.97
N LYS A 381 -23.18 -21.82 9.69
CA LYS A 381 -23.35 -22.80 8.60
C LYS A 381 -22.23 -23.85 8.55
N ILE A 382 -21.17 -23.69 9.34
CA ILE A 382 -20.04 -24.61 9.38
C ILE A 382 -20.42 -25.84 10.21
N SER A 383 -20.20 -27.02 9.64
CA SER A 383 -20.57 -28.30 10.26
C SER A 383 -19.55 -28.72 11.32
N ASN A 384 -18.26 -28.57 11.05
CA ASN A 384 -17.18 -28.91 11.96
C ASN A 384 -17.06 -27.87 13.07
N THR A 385 -17.25 -28.29 14.33
CA THR A 385 -17.18 -27.41 15.50
C THR A 385 -15.84 -26.67 15.63
N SER A 386 -14.71 -27.34 15.36
CA SER A 386 -13.39 -26.70 15.45
C SER A 386 -13.21 -25.61 14.39
N THR A 387 -13.66 -25.86 13.16
CA THR A 387 -13.64 -24.86 12.08
C THR A 387 -14.60 -23.71 12.37
N LYS A 388 -15.78 -23.99 12.93
CA LYS A 388 -16.76 -22.99 13.37
C LYS A 388 -16.20 -22.09 14.47
N ASP A 389 -15.62 -22.68 15.51
CA ASP A 389 -15.00 -21.95 16.62
C ASP A 389 -13.83 -21.09 16.11
N ALA A 390 -13.03 -21.59 15.16
CA ALA A 390 -11.96 -20.83 14.51
C ALA A 390 -12.49 -19.63 13.70
N CYS A 391 -13.59 -19.81 12.96
CA CYS A 391 -14.28 -18.74 12.23
C CYS A 391 -14.69 -17.59 13.17
N ILE A 392 -15.41 -17.93 14.26
CA ILE A 392 -15.87 -16.97 15.26
C ILE A 392 -14.70 -16.25 15.91
N LYS A 393 -13.66 -17.00 16.31
CA LYS A 393 -12.47 -16.45 16.96
C LYS A 393 -11.76 -15.42 16.09
N TRP A 394 -11.60 -15.68 14.79
CA TRP A 394 -10.95 -14.74 13.88
C TRP A 394 -11.75 -13.44 13.71
N ILE A 395 -13.08 -13.55 13.62
CA ILE A 395 -13.97 -12.38 13.53
C ILE A 395 -13.96 -11.59 14.85
N ALA A 396 -13.99 -12.26 16.00
CA ALA A 396 -13.88 -11.65 17.32
C ALA A 396 -12.58 -10.85 17.48
N GLU A 397 -11.45 -11.44 17.08
CA GLU A 397 -10.13 -10.81 17.07
C GLU A 397 -10.10 -9.58 16.14
N THR A 398 -10.62 -9.72 14.92
CA THR A 398 -10.60 -8.63 13.93
C THR A 398 -11.50 -7.46 14.34
N LYS A 399 -12.71 -7.75 14.84
CA LYS A 399 -13.67 -6.74 15.32
C LYS A 399 -13.36 -6.20 16.72
N HIS A 400 -12.40 -6.80 17.42
CA HIS A 400 -12.13 -6.53 18.84
C HIS A 400 -13.40 -6.70 19.71
N ASP A 401 -14.27 -7.65 19.35
CA ASP A 401 -15.54 -7.89 20.02
C ASP A 401 -15.47 -9.19 20.83
N VAL A 402 -15.21 -9.04 22.13
CA VAL A 402 -15.09 -10.16 23.07
C VAL A 402 -16.40 -10.92 23.27
N LEU A 403 -17.56 -10.30 23.00
CA LEU A 403 -18.87 -10.96 23.19
C LEU A 403 -19.06 -12.09 22.16
N LEU A 404 -18.38 -12.01 21.02
CA LEU A 404 -18.41 -13.10 20.03
C LEU A 404 -17.76 -14.39 20.57
N CYS A 405 -16.81 -14.30 21.51
CA CYS A 405 -16.19 -15.47 22.13
C CYS A 405 -17.19 -16.29 22.96
N ASP A 406 -18.32 -15.72 23.38
CA ASP A 406 -19.37 -16.47 24.09
C ASP A 406 -20.09 -17.49 23.20
N LYS A 407 -19.97 -17.36 21.87
CA LYS A 407 -20.54 -18.32 20.90
C LYS A 407 -19.68 -19.57 20.70
N ILE A 408 -18.48 -19.62 21.29
CA ILE A 408 -17.54 -20.75 21.14
C ILE A 408 -17.92 -21.88 22.10
N SER A 409 -17.93 -23.10 21.58
CA SER A 409 -18.51 -24.26 22.26
C SER A 409 -17.67 -24.76 23.44
N THR A 410 -16.34 -24.66 23.34
CA THR A 410 -15.41 -25.20 24.34
C THR A 410 -14.88 -24.12 25.27
N ILE A 411 -14.74 -24.43 26.56
CA ILE A 411 -14.16 -23.52 27.56
C ILE A 411 -12.75 -23.07 27.12
N LEU A 412 -11.92 -24.02 26.67
CA LEU A 412 -10.57 -23.71 26.20
C LEU A 412 -10.58 -22.83 24.94
N GLY A 413 -11.49 -23.08 23.99
CA GLY A 413 -11.66 -22.26 22.79
C GLY A 413 -12.09 -20.83 23.12
N LYS A 414 -13.06 -20.69 24.04
CA LYS A 414 -13.53 -19.40 24.56
C LYS A 414 -12.42 -18.63 25.25
N ASP A 415 -11.72 -19.27 26.18
CA ASP A 415 -10.56 -18.68 26.87
C ASP A 415 -9.49 -18.22 25.89
N THR A 416 -9.20 -19.03 24.87
CA THR A 416 -8.23 -18.70 23.81
C THR A 416 -8.72 -17.53 22.94
N CYS A 417 -10.01 -17.44 22.65
CA CYS A 417 -10.60 -16.32 21.91
C CYS A 417 -10.48 -15.02 22.70
N ILE A 418 -10.88 -15.01 23.97
CA ILE A 418 -10.79 -13.85 24.85
C ILE A 418 -9.34 -13.38 24.97
N TRP A 419 -8.41 -14.32 25.19
CA TRP A 419 -6.99 -14.04 25.24
C TRP A 419 -6.50 -13.33 23.97
N ARG A 420 -6.87 -13.82 22.78
CA ARG A 420 -6.49 -13.18 21.52
C ARG A 420 -7.05 -11.78 21.38
N VAL A 421 -8.33 -11.58 21.70
CA VAL A 421 -8.96 -10.23 21.68
C VAL A 421 -8.22 -9.29 22.64
N ALA A 422 -7.87 -9.77 23.84
CA ALA A 422 -7.14 -9.02 24.86
C ALA A 422 -5.70 -8.65 24.47
N THR A 423 -5.06 -9.41 23.58
CA THR A 423 -3.67 -9.21 23.14
C THR A 423 -3.56 -8.72 21.70
N THR A 424 -4.64 -8.17 21.14
CA THR A 424 -4.64 -7.51 19.82
C THR A 424 -3.78 -6.24 19.84
N LYS A 425 -3.78 -5.48 18.72
CA LYS A 425 -3.10 -4.18 18.61
C LYS A 425 -3.54 -3.16 19.68
N GLN A 426 -4.69 -3.36 20.33
CA GLN A 426 -5.14 -2.59 21.48
C GLN A 426 -5.22 -3.51 22.70
N PRO A 427 -4.10 -3.79 23.40
CA PRO A 427 -4.13 -4.72 24.50
C PRO A 427 -5.03 -4.24 25.65
N ASP A 428 -5.90 -5.11 26.18
CA ASP A 428 -6.81 -4.79 27.27
C ASP A 428 -6.77 -5.88 28.35
N VAL A 429 -6.13 -5.54 29.48
CA VAL A 429 -5.96 -6.45 30.61
C VAL A 429 -7.29 -6.79 31.29
N SER A 430 -8.31 -5.93 31.18
CA SER A 430 -9.63 -6.18 31.79
C SER A 430 -10.33 -7.36 31.15
N LEU A 431 -10.01 -7.67 29.89
CA LEU A 431 -10.56 -8.83 29.20
C LEU A 431 -9.97 -10.16 29.72
N CYS A 432 -8.73 -10.15 30.23
CA CYS A 432 -8.12 -11.34 30.81
C CYS A 432 -8.90 -11.84 32.05
N ASP A 433 -9.63 -10.98 32.75
CA ASP A 433 -10.47 -11.37 33.88
C ASP A 433 -11.67 -12.23 33.47
N LYS A 434 -12.06 -12.21 32.18
CA LYS A 434 -13.13 -13.03 31.61
C LYS A 434 -12.68 -14.46 31.24
N ILE A 435 -11.38 -14.75 31.34
CA ILE A 435 -10.83 -16.08 31.07
C ILE A 435 -11.09 -17.00 32.26
N SER A 436 -11.62 -18.18 31.99
CA SER A 436 -12.10 -19.13 32.99
C SER A 436 -10.95 -19.85 33.70
N THR A 437 -9.93 -20.25 32.94
CA THR A 437 -8.78 -20.98 33.47
C THR A 437 -7.76 -20.03 34.10
N THR A 438 -7.33 -20.33 35.34
CA THR A 438 -6.31 -19.54 36.05
C THR A 438 -5.03 -19.38 35.23
N MET A 439 -4.54 -20.48 34.66
CA MET A 439 -3.34 -20.47 33.82
C MET A 439 -3.51 -19.62 32.55
N GLY A 440 -4.69 -19.67 31.91
CA GLY A 440 -5.01 -18.86 30.73
C GLY A 440 -5.09 -17.36 31.06
N LYS A 441 -5.75 -17.03 32.17
CA LYS A 441 -5.86 -15.66 32.70
C LYS A 441 -4.49 -15.06 32.99
N GLU A 442 -3.64 -15.78 33.72
CA GLU A 442 -2.30 -15.30 34.08
C GLU A 442 -1.38 -15.18 32.86
N THR A 443 -1.50 -16.11 31.89
CA THR A 443 -0.78 -16.03 30.62
C THR A 443 -1.23 -14.83 29.79
N CYS A 444 -2.53 -14.52 29.79
CA CYS A 444 -3.08 -13.33 29.15
C CYS A 444 -2.53 -12.04 29.77
N ILE A 445 -2.60 -11.91 31.10
CA ILE A 445 -2.07 -10.74 31.83
C ILE A 445 -0.60 -10.55 31.51
N ARG A 446 0.19 -11.63 31.52
CA ARG A 446 1.62 -11.60 31.19
C ARG A 446 1.87 -11.00 29.79
N GLN A 447 1.12 -11.43 28.79
CA GLN A 447 1.31 -10.93 27.43
C GLN A 447 0.82 -9.49 27.25
N VAL A 448 -0.28 -9.11 27.90
CA VAL A 448 -0.73 -7.71 27.89
C VAL A 448 0.31 -6.81 28.54
N ALA A 449 0.92 -7.24 29.65
CA ALA A 449 2.03 -6.54 30.30
C ALA A 449 3.22 -6.33 29.36
N GLU A 450 3.59 -7.38 28.62
CA GLU A 450 4.65 -7.36 27.62
C GLU A 450 4.33 -6.38 26.48
N LEU A 451 3.12 -6.44 25.91
CA LEU A 451 2.69 -5.57 24.81
C LEU A 451 2.51 -4.09 25.23
N LYS A 452 2.16 -3.83 26.49
CA LYS A 452 2.05 -2.47 27.05
C LYS A 452 3.36 -1.94 27.63
N HIS A 453 4.40 -2.77 27.72
CA HIS A 453 5.61 -2.48 28.48
C HIS A 453 5.33 -2.04 29.94
N ASP A 454 4.31 -2.63 30.56
CA ASP A 454 3.84 -2.27 31.91
C ASP A 454 4.02 -3.45 32.87
N ALA A 455 5.16 -3.45 33.58
CA ALA A 455 5.51 -4.48 34.54
C ALA A 455 4.59 -4.51 35.77
N SER A 456 3.86 -3.43 36.07
CA SER A 456 2.94 -3.39 37.22
C SER A 456 1.77 -4.37 37.06
N LEU A 457 1.41 -4.70 35.82
CA LEU A 457 0.38 -5.69 35.52
C LEU A 457 0.77 -7.10 35.97
N CYS A 458 2.07 -7.40 36.07
CA CYS A 458 2.58 -8.69 36.54
C CYS A 458 2.24 -8.97 38.01
N ASP A 459 1.90 -7.95 38.81
CA ASP A 459 1.51 -8.15 40.21
C ASP A 459 0.18 -8.86 40.38
N LYS A 460 -0.66 -8.87 39.33
CA LYS A 460 -1.93 -9.61 39.29
C LYS A 460 -1.76 -11.11 39.06
N ILE A 461 -0.53 -11.59 38.84
CA ILE A 461 -0.21 -13.01 38.60
C ILE A 461 0.17 -13.67 39.92
N SER A 462 -0.47 -14.80 40.23
CA SER A 462 -0.23 -15.55 41.47
C SER A 462 0.79 -16.67 41.28
N ASP A 463 0.83 -17.31 40.11
CA ASP A 463 1.85 -18.33 39.81
C ASP A 463 3.26 -17.70 39.78
N THR A 464 4.14 -18.18 40.65
CA THR A 464 5.49 -17.66 40.83
C THR A 464 6.33 -17.74 39.55
N LYS A 465 6.20 -18.81 38.75
CA LYS A 465 6.98 -18.97 37.52
C LYS A 465 6.50 -18.01 36.44
N ILE A 466 5.18 -17.89 36.25
CA ILE A 466 4.60 -16.97 35.28
C ILE A 466 4.93 -15.53 35.69
N LYS A 467 4.78 -15.18 36.97
CA LYS A 467 5.10 -13.84 37.50
C LYS A 467 6.57 -13.48 37.28
N GLU A 468 7.50 -14.37 37.60
CA GLU A 468 8.92 -14.12 37.34
C GLU A 468 9.22 -13.94 35.84
N SER A 469 8.60 -14.74 34.97
CA SER A 469 8.76 -14.59 33.52
C SER A 469 8.17 -13.28 32.98
N CYS A 470 7.10 -12.80 33.61
CA CYS A 470 6.44 -11.54 33.31
C CYS A 470 7.35 -10.35 33.62
N ILE A 471 8.04 -10.38 34.78
CA ILE A 471 8.93 -9.30 35.24
C ILE A 471 10.26 -9.28 34.49
N LYS A 472 10.77 -10.44 34.05
CA LYS A 472 12.07 -10.55 33.35
C LYS A 472 12.05 -10.13 31.87
N ARG A 473 10.86 -10.02 31.26
CA ARG A 473 10.66 -9.72 29.82
C ARG A 473 10.31 -8.28 29.39
N PRO A 474 9.84 -7.33 30.23
CA PRO A 474 9.44 -6.00 29.76
C PRO A 474 10.62 -5.12 29.31
N SER A 475 11.87 -5.59 29.51
CA SER A 475 13.10 -4.80 29.39
C SER A 475 14.04 -5.24 28.26
N ARG A 476 13.52 -5.68 27.11
CA ARG A 476 14.35 -5.88 25.90
C ARG A 476 13.93 -4.90 24.80
N ASN A 477 14.89 -4.03 24.46
CA ASN A 477 14.90 -2.91 23.52
C ASN A 477 14.12 -3.10 22.23
#